data_AF-A0A7M7P3F8-F1
#
_entry.id   AF-A0A7M7P3F8-F1
#
_cell.length_a   1.000
_cell.length_b   1.000
_cell.length_c   1.000
_cell.angle_alpha   90.00
_cell.angle_beta   90.00
_cell.angle_gamma   90.00
#
_symmetry.space_group_name_H-M   'P 1'
#
loop_
_entity.id
_entity.type
_entity.pdbx_description
1 polymer ?
#
loop_
_entity_poly.entity_id
_entity_poly.type
_entity_poly.pdbx_seq_one_letter_code
_entity_poly.pdbx_strand_id
1 'polypeptide(L)'
;MGYAGKDCETNIDDCNPDPCENRGTCTDRVNDYTCACEMGYAGKDCETNIDDCNPDPCENGGTCTDGVNDYTCACVMGYAGKDCETSKTLSQNKLQTFIHTLFM
;
A
#
# COMPACT_ATOMS: atom_id res chain seq x y z
N MET A 1 18.85 -2.82 -30.04
CA MET A 1 19.85 -1.83 -30.52
C MET A 1 19.88 -0.76 -29.44
N GLY A 2 20.90 -0.72 -28.57
CA GLY A 2 20.95 0.18 -27.40
C GLY A 2 22.02 1.27 -27.47
N TYR A 3 22.74 1.33 -28.59
CA TYR A 3 23.79 2.32 -28.81
C TYR A 3 23.49 3.15 -30.06
N ALA A 4 23.90 4.41 -30.03
CA ALA A 4 23.86 5.38 -31.11
C ALA A 4 25.27 5.89 -31.43
N GLY A 5 25.38 6.68 -32.50
CA GLY A 5 26.66 7.16 -33.04
C GLY A 5 27.10 6.39 -34.28
N LYS A 6 28.11 6.91 -34.97
CA LYS A 6 28.60 6.29 -36.22
C LYS A 6 29.30 4.96 -35.94
N ASP A 7 29.94 4.87 -34.77
CA ASP A 7 30.72 3.72 -34.34
C ASP A 7 30.04 3.02 -33.13
N CYS A 8 28.75 3.28 -32.91
CA CYS A 8 27.94 2.75 -31.80
C CYS A 8 28.53 3.04 -30.41
N GLU A 9 29.15 4.20 -30.25
CA GLU A 9 29.91 4.58 -29.07
C GLU A 9 29.07 5.17 -27.93
N THR A 10 27.84 5.62 -28.22
CA THR A 10 26.98 6.32 -27.26
C THR A 10 25.87 5.40 -26.78
N ASN A 11 25.77 5.12 -25.47
CA ASN A 11 24.59 4.42 -24.93
C ASN A 11 23.35 5.31 -25.08
N ILE A 12 22.24 4.77 -25.56
CA ILE A 12 20.96 5.47 -25.57
C ILE A 12 20.49 5.54 -24.10
N ASP A 13 20.07 6.73 -23.66
CA ASP A 13 19.52 6.93 -22.32
C ASP A 13 18.10 6.37 -22.26
N ASP A 14 17.98 5.15 -21.73
CA ASP A 14 16.72 4.45 -21.59
C ASP A 14 15.87 5.01 -20.41
N CYS A 15 16.39 5.98 -19.65
CA CYS A 15 15.66 6.72 -18.61
C CYS A 15 15.04 8.03 -19.12
N ASN A 16 15.02 8.28 -20.44
CA ASN A 16 14.46 9.51 -21.00
C ASN A 16 13.45 9.24 -22.14
N PRO A 17 12.14 9.50 -21.93
CA PRO A 17 11.54 10.03 -20.69
C PRO A 17 11.60 9.03 -19.53
N ASP A 18 11.54 9.52 -18.28
CA ASP A 18 11.63 8.65 -17.09
C ASP A 18 10.51 7.59 -17.10
N PRO A 19 10.84 6.30 -17.23
CA PRO A 19 9.86 5.24 -17.26
C PRO A 19 9.35 4.86 -15.86
N CYS A 20 10.05 5.25 -14.79
CA CYS A 20 9.71 4.83 -13.44
C CYS A 20 8.54 5.65 -12.86
N GLU A 21 7.40 5.00 -12.64
CA GLU A 21 6.24 5.55 -11.98
C GLU A 21 6.43 5.66 -10.45
N ASN A 22 5.46 6.26 -9.77
CA ASN A 22 5.35 6.29 -8.30
C ASN A 22 6.63 6.75 -7.58
N ARG A 23 7.37 7.67 -8.20
CA ARG A 23 8.64 8.24 -7.70
C ARG A 23 9.79 7.22 -7.63
N GLY A 24 9.74 6.16 -8.43
CA GLY A 24 10.87 5.25 -8.62
C GLY A 24 12.10 5.97 -9.17
N THR A 25 13.29 5.47 -8.83
CA THR A 25 14.55 6.00 -9.36
C THR A 25 15.03 5.17 -10.55
N CYS A 26 15.13 5.78 -11.72
CA CYS A 26 15.63 5.12 -12.93
C CYS A 26 17.16 4.97 -12.93
N THR A 27 17.64 3.84 -13.42
CA THR A 27 19.04 3.59 -13.75
C THR A 27 19.15 3.06 -15.17
N ASP A 28 19.85 3.82 -16.01
CA ASP A 28 20.11 3.50 -17.42
C ASP A 28 20.91 2.20 -17.57
N ARG A 29 20.55 1.38 -18.55
CA ARG A 29 21.26 0.16 -18.96
C ARG A 29 21.43 0.17 -20.49
N VAL A 30 21.93 -0.93 -21.03
CA VAL A 30 22.10 -1.05 -22.48
C VAL A 30 20.83 -1.65 -23.07
N ASN A 31 20.07 -0.85 -23.83
CA ASN A 31 18.80 -1.28 -24.43
C ASN A 31 17.78 -1.75 -23.36
N ASP A 32 17.87 -1.21 -22.16
CA ASP A 32 17.03 -1.50 -21.01
C ASP A 32 17.25 -0.44 -19.92
N TYR A 33 16.44 -0.47 -18.87
CA TYR A 33 16.63 0.33 -17.66
C TYR A 33 16.29 -0.51 -16.42
N THR A 34 16.56 0.00 -15.23
CA THR A 34 16.05 -0.59 -13.99
C THR A 34 15.46 0.50 -13.10
N CYS A 35 14.25 0.28 -12.60
CA CYS A 35 13.64 1.15 -11.59
C CYS A 35 13.90 0.62 -10.18
N ALA A 36 14.38 1.48 -9.30
CA ALA A 36 14.36 1.25 -7.85
C ALA A 36 13.07 1.84 -7.29
N CYS A 37 12.13 0.98 -6.89
CA CYS A 37 10.82 1.41 -6.41
C CYS A 37 10.85 1.94 -4.98
N GLU A 38 10.02 2.95 -4.73
CA GLU A 38 9.70 3.37 -3.37
C GLU A 38 8.95 2.27 -2.61
N MET A 39 8.98 2.32 -1.28
CA MET A 39 8.29 1.33 -0.45
C MET A 39 6.79 1.29 -0.78
N GLY A 40 6.24 0.07 -0.87
CA GLY A 40 4.84 -0.16 -1.25
C GLY A 40 4.61 -0.36 -2.74
N TYR A 41 5.62 -0.15 -3.61
CA TYR A 41 5.48 -0.36 -5.05
C TYR A 41 6.35 -1.50 -5.59
N ALA A 42 5.89 -2.09 -6.69
CA ALA A 42 6.55 -3.15 -7.42
C ALA A 42 6.25 -3.02 -8.93
N GLY A 43 6.84 -3.91 -9.73
CA GLY A 43 6.74 -3.90 -11.18
C GLY A 43 8.03 -3.43 -11.85
N LYS A 44 8.07 -3.49 -13.18
CA LYS A 44 9.24 -3.05 -13.96
C LYS A 44 9.41 -1.54 -13.89
N ASP A 45 8.27 -0.85 -13.83
CA ASP A 45 8.13 0.60 -13.87
C ASP A 45 7.66 1.14 -12.53
N CYS A 46 7.65 0.31 -11.48
CA CYS A 46 7.06 0.65 -10.17
C CYS A 46 5.57 1.00 -10.25
N GLU A 47 4.87 0.48 -11.25
CA GLU A 47 3.47 0.76 -11.59
C GLU A 47 2.47 0.06 -10.65
N THR A 48 2.91 -0.96 -9.93
CA THR A 48 2.04 -1.80 -9.10
C THR A 48 2.13 -1.36 -7.64
N ASN A 49 1.01 -0.92 -7.05
CA ASN A 49 0.89 -0.85 -5.59
C ASN A 49 0.80 -2.28 -5.03
N ILE A 50 1.63 -2.61 -4.05
CA ILE A 50 1.62 -3.92 -3.39
C ILE A 50 0.34 -4.03 -2.56
N ASP A 51 -0.40 -5.11 -2.75
CA ASP A 51 -1.65 -5.36 -2.01
C ASP A 51 -1.34 -5.70 -0.54
N ASP A 52 -1.44 -4.69 0.32
CA ASP A 52 -1.21 -4.80 1.76
C ASP A 52 -2.35 -5.55 2.48
N CYS A 53 -3.43 -5.88 1.76
CA CYS A 53 -4.52 -6.72 2.24
C CYS A 53 -4.35 -8.21 1.93
N ASN A 54 -3.16 -8.65 1.47
CA ASN A 54 -2.91 -10.05 1.15
C ASN A 54 -1.64 -10.62 1.83
N PRO A 55 -1.78 -11.53 2.80
CA PRO A 55 -3.04 -12.08 3.34
C PRO A 55 -3.83 -11.02 4.13
N ASP A 56 -5.16 -11.18 4.22
CA ASP A 56 -6.04 -10.22 4.90
C ASP A 56 -5.61 -10.00 6.36
N PRO A 57 -5.11 -8.81 6.72
CA PRO A 57 -4.66 -8.52 8.07
C PRO A 57 -5.82 -8.23 9.02
N CYS A 58 -7.02 -7.94 8.50
CA CYS A 58 -8.15 -7.54 9.32
C CYS A 58 -8.83 -8.75 9.97
N GLU A 59 -8.68 -8.87 11.29
CA GLU A 59 -9.32 -9.91 12.09
C GLU A 59 -10.82 -9.64 12.29
N ASN A 60 -11.50 -10.64 12.87
CA ASN A 60 -12.88 -10.54 13.37
C ASN A 60 -13.90 -10.04 12.33
N GLY A 61 -13.65 -10.33 11.05
CA GLY A 61 -14.53 -9.94 9.94
C GLY A 61 -14.42 -8.47 9.54
N GLY A 62 -13.33 -7.78 9.92
CA GLY A 62 -13.01 -6.46 9.41
C GLY A 62 -12.84 -6.46 7.89
N THR A 63 -13.10 -5.32 7.25
CA THR A 63 -12.87 -5.15 5.80
C THR A 63 -11.57 -4.40 5.59
N CYS A 64 -10.62 -5.02 4.88
CA CYS A 64 -9.36 -4.39 4.52
C CYS A 64 -9.53 -3.44 3.32
N THR A 65 -8.82 -2.31 3.37
CA THR A 65 -8.62 -1.40 2.25
C THR A 65 -7.13 -1.22 2.06
N ASP A 66 -6.66 -1.53 0.85
CA ASP A 66 -5.26 -1.39 0.43
C ASP A 66 -4.81 0.08 0.49
N GLY A 67 -3.53 0.27 0.78
CA GLY A 67 -2.86 1.58 0.86
C GLY A 67 -1.45 1.48 0.31
N VAL A 68 -0.60 2.47 0.55
CA VAL A 68 0.78 2.46 0.05
C VAL A 68 1.72 2.10 1.17
N ASN A 69 2.22 0.86 1.17
CA ASN A 69 3.05 0.32 2.25
C ASN A 69 2.34 0.38 3.61
N ASP A 70 1.01 0.29 3.58
CA ASP A 70 0.10 0.32 4.71
C ASP A 70 -1.31 -0.10 4.26
N TYR A 71 -2.16 -0.50 5.19
CA TYR A 71 -3.57 -0.82 4.92
C TYR A 71 -4.50 -0.12 5.92
N THR A 72 -5.81 -0.21 5.75
CA THR A 72 -6.77 0.22 6.77
C THR A 72 -7.86 -0.82 6.96
N CYS A 73 -8.14 -1.21 8.21
CA CYS A 73 -9.25 -2.08 8.55
C CYS A 73 -10.49 -1.31 8.99
N ALA A 74 -11.61 -1.54 8.31
CA ALA A 74 -12.92 -1.13 8.76
C ALA A 74 -13.51 -2.22 9.68
N CYS A 75 -13.44 -2.00 11.00
CA CYS A 75 -13.88 -2.98 11.97
C CYS A 75 -15.41 -3.08 12.09
N VAL A 76 -15.90 -4.31 12.26
CA VAL A 76 -17.29 -4.60 12.60
C VAL A 76 -17.62 -4.05 14.00
N MET A 77 -18.89 -3.71 14.24
CA MET A 77 -19.36 -3.27 15.55
C MET A 77 -18.92 -4.23 16.66
N GLY A 78 -18.35 -3.68 17.72
CA GLY A 78 -17.81 -4.46 18.83
C GLY A 78 -16.33 -4.81 18.71
N TYR A 79 -15.64 -4.41 17.64
CA TYR A 79 -14.19 -4.57 17.48
C TYR A 79 -13.45 -3.25 17.25
N ALA A 80 -12.15 -3.23 17.48
CA ALA A 80 -11.22 -2.12 17.21
C ALA A 80 -9.77 -2.59 17.23
N GLY A 81 -8.86 -1.68 16.92
CA GLY A 81 -7.44 -1.96 16.71
C GLY A 81 -7.06 -1.64 15.27
N LYS A 82 -5.78 -1.74 14.94
CA LYS A 82 -5.31 -1.60 13.54
C LYS A 82 -5.83 -2.75 12.70
N ASP A 83 -5.93 -3.93 13.33
CA ASP A 83 -6.24 -5.21 12.71
C ASP A 83 -7.61 -5.72 13.20
N CYS A 84 -8.39 -4.88 13.88
CA CYS A 84 -9.66 -5.26 14.51
C CYS A 84 -9.54 -6.40 15.54
N GLU A 85 -8.37 -6.57 16.15
CA GLU A 85 -8.01 -7.63 17.08
C GLU A 85 -8.65 -7.48 18.47
N THR A 86 -9.10 -6.27 18.84
CA THR A 86 -9.61 -5.96 20.17
C THR A 86 -11.14 -5.94 20.21
N SER A 87 -11.74 -6.85 21.00
CA SER A 87 -13.18 -6.79 21.33
C SER A 87 -13.50 -5.62 22.26
N LYS A 88 -14.40 -4.72 21.85
CA LYS A 88 -15.04 -3.71 22.70
C LYS A 88 -16.14 -4.35 23.54
N THR A 89 -15.76 -5.08 24.59
CA THR A 89 -16.68 -5.53 25.63
C THR A 89 -17.22 -4.32 26.40
N LEU A 90 -18.39 -3.80 26.02
CA LEU A 90 -19.22 -2.86 26.81
C LEU A 90 -18.51 -1.64 27.44
N SER A 91 -17.29 -1.28 27.01
CA SER A 91 -16.53 -0.15 27.57
C SER A 91 -17.03 1.22 27.07
N GLN A 92 -17.81 1.24 25.99
CA GLN A 92 -18.62 2.42 25.62
C GLN A 92 -20.02 2.42 26.25
N ASN A 93 -20.38 1.43 27.08
CA ASN A 93 -21.60 1.43 27.88
C ASN A 93 -21.47 2.10 29.25
N LYS A 94 -20.47 2.99 29.44
CA LYS A 94 -20.55 3.91 30.57
C LYS A 94 -21.66 4.97 30.42
N LEU A 95 -22.28 5.11 29.23
CA LEU A 95 -23.41 6.00 29.02
C LEU A 95 -24.76 5.31 28.71
N GLN A 96 -24.79 4.12 28.11
CA GLN A 96 -26.07 3.44 27.86
C GLN A 96 -26.66 2.73 29.08
N THR A 97 -25.86 2.48 30.12
CA THR A 97 -26.32 1.91 31.40
C THR A 97 -27.06 2.95 32.26
N PHE A 98 -26.90 4.26 32.00
CA PHE A 98 -27.60 5.32 32.75
C PHE A 98 -29.04 5.56 32.28
N ILE A 99 -29.40 5.16 31.06
CA ILE A 99 -30.77 5.36 30.53
C ILE A 99 -31.71 4.23 31.01
N HIS A 100 -31.18 3.06 31.36
CA HIS A 100 -31.97 1.92 31.82
C HIS A 100 -32.37 1.96 33.30
N THR A 101 -31.83 2.88 34.11
CA THR A 101 -32.17 3.05 35.54
C THR A 101 -33.06 4.26 35.84
N LEU A 102 -33.47 5.04 34.82
CA LEU A 102 -34.45 6.13 34.98
C LEU A 102 -35.86 5.79 34.44
N PHE A 103 -36.08 4.58 33.91
CA PHE A 103 -37.36 4.16 33.34
C PHE A 103 -37.90 2.81 33.83
N MET A 104 -37.35 2.24 34.92
CA MET A 104 -38.00 1.17 35.70
C MET A 104 -37.71 1.31 37.19
#